data_AF-A0A0Q4NT12-F1
#
_entry.id   AF-A0A0Q4NT12-F1
#
_cell.length_a   1.000
_cell.length_b   1.000
_cell.length_c   1.000
_cell.angle_alpha   90.00
_cell.angle_beta   90.00
_cell.angle_gamma   90.00
#
_symmetry.space_group_name_H-M   'P 1'
#
loop_
_entity.id
_entity.type
_entity.pdbx_description
1 polymer ?
#
loop_
_entity_poly.entity_id
_entity_poly.type
_entity_poly.pdbx_seq_one_letter_code
_entity_poly.pdbx_strand_id
1 'polypeptide(L)'
;MIQTKPGPSGEFHYVLLLNPNAAMEWMRGQKKVQDAIYSRVIDRLMEVGAYGEIEAVHDYWKAQAEANAIAAAVAAAATEPVAPKQIPAPPANPDMELKMTRRRALGPVCLHAHLGPET
;
A
#
# COMPACT_ATOMS: atom_id res chain seq x y z
N MET A 1 12.75 2.49 -2.54
CA MET A 1 13.64 1.36 -2.19
C MET A 1 14.41 0.99 -3.43
N ILE A 2 15.73 0.82 -3.35
CA ILE A 2 16.58 0.63 -4.53
C ILE A 2 16.91 -0.85 -4.62
N GLN A 3 16.55 -1.47 -5.74
CA GLN A 3 16.80 -2.89 -5.97
C GLN A 3 18.14 -3.09 -6.67
N THR A 4 18.95 -3.99 -6.12
CA THR A 4 20.26 -4.37 -6.66
C THR A 4 20.11 -5.61 -7.54
N LYS A 5 20.94 -5.70 -8.59
CA LYS A 5 21.05 -6.91 -9.41
C LYS A 5 22.16 -7.79 -8.83
N PRO A 6 21.96 -9.11 -8.63
CA PRO A 6 23.01 -9.98 -8.13
C PRO A 6 24.12 -10.12 -9.18
N GLY A 7 25.38 -9.90 -8.77
CA GLY A 7 26.56 -9.97 -9.64
C GLY A 7 27.82 -10.44 -8.88
N PRO A 8 28.82 -11.01 -9.60
CA PRO A 8 29.98 -11.70 -9.02
C PRO A 8 30.95 -10.80 -8.24
N SER A 9 30.75 -9.50 -8.30
CA SER A 9 31.61 -8.52 -7.64
C SER A 9 31.12 -8.18 -6.20
N GLY A 10 30.07 -8.83 -5.68
CA GLY A 10 29.44 -8.44 -4.41
C GLY A 10 28.49 -7.26 -4.63
N GLU A 11 27.80 -6.78 -3.59
CA GLU A 11 26.96 -5.57 -3.66
C GLU A 11 27.83 -4.34 -3.95
N PHE A 12 28.35 -4.25 -5.17
CA PHE A 12 28.79 -2.99 -5.71
C PHE A 12 27.57 -2.10 -5.63
N HIS A 13 27.69 -1.15 -4.71
CA HIS A 13 26.82 -0.02 -4.62
C HIS A 13 26.97 0.66 -5.98
N TYR A 14 26.15 0.24 -6.94
CA TYR A 14 25.59 1.15 -7.90
C TYR A 14 24.82 2.13 -7.02
N VAL A 15 25.56 3.08 -6.43
CA VAL A 15 25.06 4.41 -6.18
C VAL A 15 24.39 4.75 -7.50
N LEU A 16 23.09 4.51 -7.62
CA LEU A 16 22.06 5.53 -7.57
C LEU A 16 22.45 6.92 -8.04
N LEU A 17 23.43 6.96 -8.93
CA LEU A 17 23.67 7.97 -9.92
C LEU A 17 22.46 7.85 -10.82
N LEU A 18 21.35 8.45 -10.37
CA LEU A 18 20.25 8.85 -11.22
C LEU A 18 20.89 9.31 -12.53
N ASN A 19 20.66 8.59 -13.64
CA ASN A 19 21.33 8.92 -14.90
C ASN A 19 21.09 10.43 -15.12
N PRO A 20 22.15 11.26 -15.11
CA PRO A 20 21.97 12.71 -15.13
C PRO A 20 21.22 13.16 -16.39
N ASN A 21 21.32 12.40 -17.48
CA ASN A 21 20.59 12.64 -18.72
C ASN A 21 19.08 12.39 -18.51
N ALA A 22 18.72 11.27 -17.89
CA ALA A 22 17.33 10.97 -17.52
C ALA A 22 16.78 11.97 -16.49
N ALA A 23 17.60 12.41 -15.54
CA ALA A 23 17.22 13.40 -14.53
C ALA A 23 16.94 14.77 -15.16
N MET A 24 17.80 15.21 -16.08
CA MET A 24 17.61 16.42 -16.86
C MET A 24 16.32 16.36 -17.68
N GLU A 25 16.04 15.21 -18.30
CA GLU A 25 14.82 15.00 -19.07
C GLU A 25 13.56 15.03 -18.19
N TRP A 26 13.63 14.47 -16.98
CA TRP A 26 12.55 14.51 -16.01
C TRP A 26 12.28 15.93 -15.50
N MET A 27 13.33 16.72 -15.28
CA MET A 27 13.21 18.13 -14.89
C MET A 27 12.69 19.00 -16.05
N ARG A 28 13.03 18.65 -17.29
CA ARG A 28 12.48 19.29 -18.51
C ARG A 28 10.97 19.13 -18.57
N GLY A 29 10.45 17.91 -18.36
CA GLY A 29 9.00 17.65 -18.30
C GLY A 29 8.27 18.45 -17.21
N GLN A 30 8.97 18.78 -16.11
CA GLN A 30 8.43 19.61 -15.01
C GLN A 30 8.62 21.12 -15.20
N LYS A 31 9.15 21.58 -16.34
CA LYS A 31 9.49 22.99 -16.58
C LYS A 31 10.45 23.58 -15.53
N LYS A 32 11.31 22.74 -14.95
CA LYS A 32 12.34 23.14 -13.96
C LYS A 32 13.69 23.47 -14.60
N VAL A 33 13.81 23.35 -15.92
CA VAL A 33 15.02 23.65 -16.69
C VAL A 33 14.71 24.74 -17.70
N GLN A 34 15.58 25.76 -17.78
CA GLN A 34 15.47 26.81 -18.80
C GLN A 34 15.83 26.27 -20.19
N ASP A 35 15.15 26.75 -21.22
CA ASP A 35 15.35 26.30 -22.61
C ASP A 35 16.78 26.48 -23.10
N ALA A 36 17.41 27.62 -22.78
CA ALA A 36 18.79 27.90 -23.18
C ALA A 36 19.79 26.91 -22.57
N ILE A 37 19.54 26.44 -21.34
CA ILE A 37 20.40 25.46 -20.66
C ILE A 37 20.16 24.07 -21.26
N TYR A 38 18.90 23.70 -21.45
CA TYR A 38 18.52 22.41 -22.03
C TYR A 38 19.08 22.24 -23.45
N SER A 39 19.00 23.28 -24.28
CA SER A 39 19.53 23.25 -25.66
C SER A 39 21.02 22.90 -25.68
N ARG A 40 21.81 23.53 -24.79
CA ARG A 40 23.25 23.23 -24.67
C ARG A 40 23.52 21.80 -24.22
N VAL A 41 22.66 21.25 -23.36
CA VAL A 41 22.80 19.85 -22.91
C VAL A 41 22.52 18.90 -24.07
N ILE A 42 21.50 19.16 -24.88
CA ILE A 42 21.19 18.37 -26.07
C ILE A 42 22.34 18.46 -27.10
N ASP A 43 22.86 19.65 -27.36
CA ASP A 43 23.99 19.83 -28.27
C ASP A 43 25.20 18.99 -27.82
N ARG A 44 25.55 19.02 -26.53
CA ARG A 44 26.63 18.20 -25.97
C ARG A 44 26.34 16.71 -26.02
N LEU A 45 25.10 16.29 -25.79
CA LEU A 45 24.72 14.87 -25.87
C LEU A 45 24.85 14.34 -27.30
N MET A 46 24.53 15.16 -28.31
CA MET A 46 24.76 14.80 -29.72
C MET A 46 26.25 14.70 -30.03
N GLU A 47 27.07 15.65 -29.57
CA GLU A 47 28.52 15.63 -29.78
C GLU A 47 29.22 14.42 -29.16
N VAL A 48 28.80 14.00 -27.96
CA VAL A 48 29.39 12.85 -27.25
C VAL A 48 28.75 11.52 -27.70
N GLY A 49 27.69 11.55 -28.51
CA GLY A 49 26.97 10.35 -28.97
C GLY A 49 26.07 9.72 -27.91
N ALA A 50 25.74 10.45 -26.85
CA ALA A 50 24.86 9.98 -25.75
C ALA A 50 23.38 10.33 -25.99
N TYR A 51 23.01 10.88 -27.14
CA TYR A 51 21.63 11.26 -27.44
C TYR A 51 20.64 10.08 -27.37
N GLY A 52 21.06 8.88 -27.77
CA GLY A 52 20.21 7.67 -27.70
C GLY A 52 19.76 7.30 -26.29
N GLU A 53 20.42 7.81 -25.25
CA GLU A 53 19.94 7.64 -23.87
C GLU A 53 18.65 8.40 -23.60
N ILE A 54 18.44 9.56 -24.24
CA ILE A 54 17.20 10.33 -24.13
C ILE A 54 16.04 9.57 -24.77
N GLU A 55 16.27 9.00 -25.95
CA GLU A 55 15.28 8.17 -26.66
C GLU A 55 14.88 6.95 -25.82
N ALA A 56 15.87 6.24 -25.24
CA ALA A 56 15.62 5.11 -24.36
C ALA A 56 14.79 5.48 -23.12
N VAL A 57 14.99 6.68 -22.56
CA VAL A 57 14.20 7.19 -21.43
C VAL A 57 12.75 7.44 -21.86
N HIS A 58 12.52 8.03 -23.03
CA HIS A 58 11.17 8.26 -23.56
C HIS A 58 10.43 6.95 -23.80
N ASP A 59 11.10 5.98 -24.44
CA ASP A 59 10.53 4.65 -24.70
C ASP A 59 10.17 3.94 -23.40
N TYR A 60 11.06 3.99 -22.40
CA TYR A 60 10.81 3.43 -21.08
C TYR A 60 9.60 4.06 -20.40
N TRP A 61 9.48 5.39 -20.40
CA TRP A 61 8.34 6.06 -19.78
C TRP A 61 7.03 5.79 -20.51
N LYS A 62 7.05 5.67 -21.84
CA LYS A 62 5.88 5.27 -22.61
C LYS A 62 5.42 3.87 -22.22
N ALA A 63 6.33 2.90 -22.19
CA ALA A 63 6.02 1.53 -21.77
C ALA A 63 5.51 1.48 -20.32
N GLN A 64 6.12 2.27 -19.41
CA GLN A 64 5.67 2.36 -18.02
C GLN A 64 4.28 2.98 -17.90
N ALA A 65 3.96 4.02 -18.67
CA ALA A 65 2.65 4.64 -18.68
C ALA A 65 1.57 3.68 -19.19
N GLU A 66 1.86 2.92 -20.25
CA GLU A 66 0.98 1.87 -20.78
C GLU A 66 0.73 0.77 -19.74
N ALA A 67 1.78 0.27 -19.08
CA ALA A 67 1.66 -0.72 -18.01
C ALA A 67 0.82 -0.20 -16.82
N ASN A 68 1.05 1.06 -16.42
CA ASN A 68 0.29 1.68 -15.33
C ASN A 68 -1.18 1.87 -15.68
N ALA A 69 -1.50 2.23 -16.93
CA ALA A 69 -2.87 2.36 -17.40
C ALA A 69 -3.63 1.01 -17.34
N ILE A 70 -2.97 -0.08 -17.76
CA ILE A 70 -3.53 -1.43 -17.67
C ILE A 70 -3.76 -1.83 -16.20
N ALA A 71 -2.77 -1.61 -15.33
CA ALA A 71 -2.90 -1.91 -13.91
C ALA A 71 -4.04 -1.10 -13.23
N ALA A 72 -4.19 0.17 -13.58
CA ALA A 72 -5.26 1.02 -13.07
C ALA A 72 -6.64 0.54 -13.54
N ALA A 73 -6.77 0.08 -14.79
CA ALA A 73 -8.03 -0.48 -15.31
C ALA A 73 -8.42 -1.78 -14.59
N VAL A 74 -7.46 -2.67 -14.31
CA VAL A 74 -7.68 -3.91 -13.55
C VAL A 74 -8.07 -3.59 -12.09
N ALA A 75 -7.41 -2.62 -11.46
CA ALA A 75 -7.73 -2.20 -10.10
C ALA A 75 -9.14 -1.58 -9.99
N ALA A 76 -9.54 -0.77 -10.97
CA ALA A 76 -10.88 -0.16 -11.00
C ALA A 76 -12.00 -1.19 -11.18
N ALA A 77 -11.77 -2.26 -11.95
CA ALA A 77 -12.72 -3.36 -12.10
C ALA A 77 -12.89 -4.21 -10.83
N ALA A 78 -11.94 -4.17 -9.89
CA ALA A 78 -11.99 -4.91 -8.63
C ALA A 78 -12.73 -4.16 -7.50
N THR A 79 -13.13 -2.90 -7.71
CA THR A 79 -13.78 -2.05 -6.70
C THR A 79 -15.31 -1.94 -6.84
N GLU A 80 -15.98 -2.92 -7.44
CA GLU A 80 -17.44 -2.99 -7.33
C GLU A 80 -17.85 -3.17 -5.85
N PRO A 81 -18.73 -2.30 -5.31
CA PRO A 81 -19.11 -2.36 -3.91
C PRO A 81 -19.98 -3.60 -3.68
N VAL A 82 -19.45 -4.56 -2.92
CA VAL A 82 -20.25 -5.65 -2.37
C VAL A 82 -21.28 -5.02 -1.43
N ALA A 83 -22.53 -4.94 -1.89
CA ALA A 83 -23.67 -4.52 -1.10
C ALA A 83 -23.69 -5.32 0.22
N PRO A 84 -23.85 -4.68 1.39
CA PRO A 84 -23.86 -5.39 2.66
C PRO A 84 -25.06 -6.35 2.71
N LYS A 85 -24.78 -7.66 2.70
CA LYS A 85 -25.78 -8.71 2.97
C LYS A 85 -26.28 -8.53 4.40
N GLN A 86 -27.54 -8.15 4.55
CA GLN A 86 -28.26 -8.19 5.82
C GLN A 86 -28.25 -9.62 6.35
N ILE A 87 -27.75 -9.79 7.58
CA ILE A 87 -27.89 -11.04 8.33
C ILE A 87 -29.36 -11.09 8.80
N PRO A 88 -30.16 -12.12 8.46
CA PRO A 88 -31.50 -12.25 9.01
C PRO A 88 -31.43 -12.47 10.52
N ALA A 89 -32.24 -11.72 11.25
CA ALA A 89 -32.30 -11.75 12.71
C ALA A 89 -32.56 -13.17 13.24
N PRO A 90 -31.90 -13.59 14.35
CA PRO A 90 -32.17 -14.89 14.96
C PRO A 90 -33.62 -14.95 15.49
N PRO A 91 -34.31 -16.10 15.37
CA PRO A 91 -35.68 -16.23 15.85
C PRO A 91 -35.72 -16.10 17.38
N ALA A 92 -36.60 -15.22 17.86
CA ALA A 92 -36.90 -15.07 19.28
C ALA A 92 -37.47 -16.39 19.84
N ASN A 93 -36.72 -17.05 20.71
CA ASN A 93 -37.22 -18.17 21.51
C ASN A 93 -37.84 -17.63 22.81
N PRO A 94 -39.15 -17.85 23.08
CA PRO A 94 -39.83 -17.27 24.25
C PRO A 94 -39.55 -17.96 25.60
N ASP A 95 -38.67 -18.96 25.65
CA ASP A 95 -38.57 -19.87 26.81
C ASP A 95 -37.52 -19.51 27.88
N MET A 96 -36.84 -18.36 27.77
CA MET A 96 -35.87 -17.92 28.80
C MET A 96 -36.46 -17.01 29.89
N GLU A 97 -37.66 -16.46 29.69
CA GLU A 97 -38.25 -15.50 30.63
C GLU A 97 -38.77 -16.17 31.92
N LEU A 98 -39.09 -17.47 31.89
CA LEU A 98 -39.66 -18.18 33.04
C LEU A 98 -38.61 -18.65 34.07
N LYS A 99 -37.33 -18.72 33.70
CA LYS A 99 -36.26 -19.21 34.60
C LYS A 99 -35.64 -18.11 35.46
N MET A 100 -35.80 -16.85 35.08
CA MET A 100 -35.19 -15.72 35.79
C MET A 100 -36.09 -15.16 36.91
N THR A 101 -37.41 -15.38 36.83
CA THR A 101 -38.40 -14.89 37.81
C THR A 101 -38.53 -15.77 39.07
N ARG A 102 -38.14 -17.06 39.03
CA ARG A 102 -38.24 -17.94 40.22
C ARG A 102 -37.08 -17.82 41.22
N ARG A 103 -35.94 -17.20 40.87
CA ARG A 103 -34.82 -17.03 41.81
C ARG A 103 -34.95 -15.80 42.71
N ARG A 104 -35.97 -14.96 42.50
CA ARG A 104 -36.13 -13.66 43.19
C ARG A 104 -37.16 -13.68 44.33
N ALA A 105 -37.75 -14.85 44.64
CA ALA A 105 -38.86 -14.99 45.59
C ALA A 105 -38.59 -16.02 46.69
N LEU A 106 -37.51 -15.86 47.47
CA LEU A 106 -37.40 -16.30 48.86
C LEU A 106 -36.28 -15.48 49.53
N GLY A 107 -36.66 -14.77 50.59
CA GLY A 107 -35.88 -13.71 51.23
C GLY A 107 -34.71 -14.17 52.12
N PRO A 108 -34.15 -13.25 52.93
CA PRO A 108 -32.80 -13.32 53.50
C PRO A 108 -32.78 -14.10 54.82
N VAL A 109 -31.74 -14.91 55.05
CA VAL A 109 -31.46 -15.50 56.37
C VAL A 109 -29.97 -15.29 56.71
N CYS A 110 -29.74 -14.46 57.73
CA CYS A 110 -28.47 -14.28 58.42
C CYS A 110 -28.13 -15.50 59.29
N LEU A 111 -26.87 -15.98 59.30
CA LEU A 111 -26.17 -16.59 60.47
C LEU A 111 -24.70 -16.86 60.09
N HIS A 112 -23.72 -16.06 60.54
CA HIS A 112 -22.85 -16.28 61.73
C HIS A 112 -22.12 -17.65 61.84
N ALA A 113 -20.78 -17.54 61.72
CA ALA A 113 -19.70 -18.23 62.45
C ALA A 113 -19.39 -19.74 62.25
N HIS A 114 -18.10 -20.00 61.99
CA HIS A 114 -17.14 -20.75 62.84
C HIS A 114 -16.39 -21.96 62.22
N LEU A 115 -15.05 -21.85 62.28
CA LEU A 115 -13.98 -22.88 62.46
C LEU A 115 -13.59 -23.84 61.32
N GLY A 116 -12.26 -24.01 61.19
CA GLY A 116 -11.51 -24.98 60.35
C GLY A 116 -11.60 -26.44 60.85
N PRO A 117 -10.66 -27.36 60.52
CA PRO A 117 -9.18 -27.24 60.75
C PRO A 117 -8.27 -27.77 59.60
N GLU A 118 -7.05 -27.26 59.47
CA GLU A 118 -5.71 -27.85 59.80
C GLU A 118 -5.34 -29.20 59.15
N THR A 119 -4.33 -29.19 58.27
CA THR A 119 -2.98 -29.77 58.49
C THR A 119 -2.02 -29.30 57.39
#